data_AF-A0A2D8A6E7-F1
#
_entry.id   AF-A0A2D8A6E7-F1
#
_cell.length_a   1.000
_cell.length_b   1.000
_cell.length_c   1.000
_cell.angle_alpha   90.00
_cell.angle_beta   90.00
_cell.angle_gamma   90.00
#
_symmetry.space_group_name_H-M   'P 1'
#
loop_
_entity.id
_entity.type
_entity.pdbx_description
1 polymer ?
#
loop_
_entity_poly.entity_id
_entity_poly.type
_entity_poly.pdbx_seq_one_letter_code
_entity_poly.pdbx_strand_id
1 'polypeptide(L)'
;MVKIQEAPYSLDIKKDTQEVIDKQLGSLIGETVCVAWTKIINANEDIMLGSRDNFEPQISVQGTLEGNEETGRYRVLVDVNNYSYFYNDSVWSMGQDVGKRAVIFIL
;
A
#
# COMPACT_ATOMS: atom_id res chain seq x y z
N MET A 1 -5.58 -17.43 14.92
CA MET A 1 -4.32 -16.79 15.34
C MET A 1 -3.60 -16.41 14.08
N VAL A 2 -3.56 -15.11 13.76
CA VAL A 2 -2.86 -14.62 12.56
C VAL A 2 -1.36 -14.64 12.87
N LYS A 3 -0.57 -15.28 12.00
CA LYS A 3 0.89 -15.19 12.04
C LYS A 3 1.27 -13.78 11.62
N ILE A 4 1.65 -12.95 12.59
CA ILE A 4 2.36 -11.71 12.31
C ILE A 4 3.69 -12.11 11.67
N GLN A 5 3.99 -11.57 10.48
CA GLN A 5 5.24 -11.81 9.78
C GLN A 5 6.42 -11.37 10.65
N GLU A 6 7.38 -12.27 10.89
CA GLU A 6 8.37 -12.15 11.98
C GLU A 6 9.58 -11.25 11.66
N ALA A 7 9.65 -10.62 10.49
CA ALA A 7 10.79 -9.80 10.07
C ALA A 7 10.34 -8.51 9.38
N PRO A 8 11.06 -7.40 9.57
CA PRO A 8 10.76 -6.15 8.90
C PRO A 8 11.07 -6.28 7.41
N TYR A 9 10.30 -5.61 6.57
CA TYR A 9 10.52 -5.59 5.13
C TYR A 9 10.23 -4.22 4.52
N SER A 10 10.85 -3.99 3.37
CA SER A 10 10.58 -2.88 2.46
C SER A 10 10.61 -3.43 1.05
N LEU A 11 9.49 -3.29 0.34
CA LEU A 11 9.32 -3.70 -1.04
C LEU A 11 9.14 -2.45 -1.92
N ASP A 12 9.78 -2.45 -3.08
CA ASP A 12 9.67 -1.39 -4.08
C ASP A 12 9.58 -2.02 -5.47
N ILE A 13 8.62 -1.57 -6.28
CA ILE A 13 8.35 -2.18 -7.60
C ILE A 13 9.56 -2.18 -8.52
N LYS A 14 10.48 -1.21 -8.39
CA LYS A 14 11.71 -1.12 -9.20
C LYS A 14 12.75 -2.18 -8.82
N LYS A 15 12.66 -2.76 -7.61
CA LYS A 15 13.63 -3.72 -7.07
C LYS A 15 13.05 -5.13 -6.98
N ASP A 16 11.81 -5.23 -6.51
CA ASP A 16 11.22 -6.49 -6.06
C ASP A 16 10.20 -7.05 -7.05
N THR A 17 9.83 -6.31 -8.11
CA THR A 17 8.77 -6.63 -9.10
C THR A 17 7.35 -6.61 -8.54
N GLN A 18 6.36 -6.49 -9.44
CA GLN A 18 4.95 -6.50 -9.07
C GLN A 18 4.51 -7.84 -8.44
N GLU A 19 5.06 -8.97 -8.90
CA GLU A 19 4.68 -10.31 -8.39
C GLU A 19 4.99 -10.47 -6.89
N VAL A 20 6.12 -9.94 -6.43
CA VAL A 20 6.50 -10.00 -5.00
C VAL A 20 5.59 -9.09 -4.18
N ILE A 21 5.25 -7.90 -4.70
CA ILE A 21 4.29 -6.98 -4.08
C ILE A 21 2.91 -7.64 -3.97
N ASP A 22 2.42 -8.26 -5.03
CA ASP A 22 1.11 -8.90 -5.08
C ASP A 22 1.00 -10.03 -4.04
N LYS A 23 2.03 -10.87 -3.95
CA LYS A 23 2.09 -11.93 -2.96
C LYS A 23 2.10 -11.39 -1.53
N GLN A 24 2.85 -10.32 -1.27
CA GLN A 24 2.88 -9.70 0.04
C GLN A 24 1.53 -9.03 0.36
N LEU A 25 0.90 -8.35 -0.60
CA LEU A 25 -0.39 -7.70 -0.44
C LEU A 25 -1.51 -8.70 -0.16
N GLY A 26 -1.53 -9.83 -0.88
CA GLY A 26 -2.45 -10.94 -0.63
C GLY A 26 -2.35 -11.49 0.80
N SER A 27 -1.13 -11.63 1.31
CA SER A 27 -0.90 -12.09 2.69
C SER A 27 -1.42 -11.14 3.78
N LEU A 28 -1.73 -9.89 3.44
CA LEU A 28 -2.28 -8.88 4.36
C LEU A 28 -3.82 -8.81 4.32
N ILE A 29 -4.50 -9.58 3.49
CA ILE A 29 -5.97 -9.59 3.44
C ILE A 29 -6.52 -10.03 4.81
N GLY A 30 -7.42 -9.23 5.37
CA GLY A 30 -7.96 -9.39 6.73
C GLY A 30 -7.17 -8.68 7.82
N GLU A 31 -5.97 -8.15 7.52
CA GLU A 31 -5.15 -7.39 8.46
C GLU A 31 -5.47 -5.90 8.42
N THR A 32 -5.18 -5.20 9.51
CA THR A 32 -5.21 -3.73 9.54
C THR A 32 -3.95 -3.18 8.87
N VAL A 33 -4.14 -2.40 7.80
CA VAL A 33 -3.06 -1.75 7.04
C VAL A 33 -3.25 -0.24 7.02
N CYS A 34 -2.20 0.49 6.66
CA CYS A 34 -2.25 1.92 6.35
C CYS A 34 -1.99 2.10 4.86
N VAL A 35 -2.95 2.64 4.12
CA VAL A 35 -2.80 2.94 2.69
C VAL A 35 -2.63 4.44 2.53
N ALA A 36 -1.56 4.87 1.88
CA ALA A 36 -1.27 6.27 1.61
C ALA A 36 -1.23 6.52 0.10
N TRP A 37 -2.07 7.44 -0.38
CA TRP A 37 -2.06 7.89 -1.77
C TRP A 37 -1.06 9.03 -1.89
N THR A 38 -0.03 8.81 -2.69
CA THR A 38 1.10 9.71 -2.87
C THR A 38 1.07 10.28 -4.28
N LYS A 39 0.83 11.58 -4.41
CA LYS A 39 1.07 12.32 -5.65
C LYS A 39 2.40 13.06 -5.55
N ILE A 40 3.17 13.10 -6.63
CA ILE A 40 4.31 14.01 -6.77
C ILE A 40 4.08 14.82 -8.01
N ILE A 41 3.95 16.12 -7.81
CA ILE A 41 3.97 17.10 -8.88
C ILE A 41 5.40 17.62 -8.91
N ASN A 42 6.17 17.29 -9.96
CA ASN A 42 7.47 17.94 -10.15
C ASN A 42 7.26 19.36 -10.73
N ALA A 43 8.31 20.17 -10.79
CA ALA A 43 8.22 21.55 -11.30
C ALA A 43 7.79 21.67 -12.78
N ASN A 44 7.77 20.57 -13.53
CA ASN A 44 7.35 20.47 -14.93
C ASN A 44 5.98 19.79 -15.10
N GLU A 45 5.23 19.56 -14.02
CA GLU A 45 3.98 18.78 -14.01
C GLU A 45 4.13 17.28 -14.39
N ASP A 46 5.34 16.75 -14.52
CA ASP A 46 5.52 15.31 -14.65
C ASP A 46 5.25 14.63 -13.30
N ILE A 47 4.39 13.63 -13.34
CA ILE A 47 4.11 12.77 -12.21
C ILE A 47 5.32 11.84 -12.02
N MET A 48 6.16 12.14 -11.03
CA MET A 48 7.27 11.26 -10.62
C MET A 48 6.91 10.39 -9.41
N LEU A 49 7.64 9.31 -9.16
CA LEU A 49 7.31 8.35 -8.12
C LEU A 49 7.96 8.71 -6.77
N GLY A 50 7.18 8.57 -5.68
CA GLY A 50 7.62 8.43 -4.28
C GLY A 50 8.98 8.96 -3.84
N SER A 51 9.19 10.29 -3.77
CA SER A 51 10.33 10.89 -3.07
C SER A 51 9.91 11.34 -1.67
N ARG A 52 10.68 10.96 -0.64
CA ARG A 52 10.56 11.52 0.72
C ARG A 52 10.73 13.03 0.75
N ASP A 53 11.30 13.61 -0.31
CA ASP A 53 11.57 15.04 -0.42
C ASP A 53 10.33 15.86 -0.83
N ASN A 54 9.24 15.20 -1.28
CA ASN A 54 8.02 15.87 -1.69
C ASN A 54 6.83 15.43 -0.80
N PHE A 55 6.67 16.15 0.30
CA PHE A 55 5.64 15.93 1.34
C PHE A 55 4.36 16.71 1.03
N GLU A 56 3.87 16.63 -0.21
CA GLU A 56 2.53 17.10 -0.59
C GLU A 56 1.46 16.38 0.27
N PRO A 57 0.24 16.94 0.43
CA PRO A 57 -0.78 16.34 1.28
C PRO A 57 -1.10 14.90 0.87
N GLN A 58 -0.67 13.96 1.71
CA GLN A 58 -0.96 12.54 1.58
C GLN A 58 -2.30 12.26 2.24
N ILE A 59 -3.24 11.68 1.50
CA ILE A 59 -4.41 11.05 2.11
C ILE A 59 -3.94 9.67 2.58
N SER A 60 -4.05 9.41 3.88
CA SER A 60 -3.80 8.09 4.44
C SER A 60 -5.05 7.53 5.11
N VAL A 61 -5.42 6.31 4.75
CA VAL A 61 -6.53 5.57 5.38
C VAL A 61 -5.95 4.38 6.10
N GLN A 62 -6.40 4.16 7.33
CA GLN A 62 -6.10 2.95 8.08
C GLN A 62 -7.37 2.14 8.29
N GLY A 63 -7.32 0.86 7.92
CA GLY A 63 -8.47 -0.03 8.04
C GLY A 63 -8.11 -1.47 7.70
N THR A 64 -9.08 -2.36 7.81
CA THR A 64 -8.94 -3.75 7.37
C THR A 64 -8.81 -3.79 5.86
N LEU A 65 -7.78 -4.48 5.37
CA LEU A 65 -7.60 -4.74 3.95
C LEU A 65 -8.56 -5.84 3.50
N GLU A 66 -9.36 -5.54 2.48
CA GLU A 66 -10.18 -6.51 1.78
C GLU A 66 -9.78 -6.51 0.30
N GLY A 67 -9.81 -7.66 -0.35
CA GLY A 67 -9.45 -7.73 -1.76
C GLY A 67 -9.51 -9.14 -2.33
N ASN A 68 -9.13 -9.24 -3.60
CA ASN A 68 -9.00 -10.51 -4.30
C ASN A 68 -7.74 -10.50 -5.17
N GLU A 69 -6.79 -11.37 -4.84
CA GLU A 69 -5.51 -11.56 -5.53
C GLU A 69 -5.68 -11.83 -7.02
N GLU A 70 -6.67 -12.63 -7.42
CA GLU A 70 -6.92 -12.99 -8.83
C GLU A 70 -7.34 -11.78 -9.67
N THR A 71 -8.03 -10.83 -9.06
CA THR A 71 -8.56 -9.64 -9.76
C THR A 71 -7.67 -8.41 -9.62
N GLY A 72 -6.72 -8.43 -8.69
CA GLY A 72 -5.90 -7.27 -8.34
C GLY A 72 -6.67 -6.11 -7.70
N ARG A 73 -7.91 -6.34 -7.22
CA ARG A 73 -8.78 -5.29 -6.66
C ARG A 73 -8.77 -5.34 -5.14
N TYR A 74 -8.50 -4.19 -4.53
CA TYR A 74 -8.39 -4.04 -3.09
C TYR A 74 -9.19 -2.84 -2.60
N ARG A 75 -9.57 -2.89 -1.33
CA ARG A 75 -10.18 -1.77 -0.62
C ARG A 75 -9.80 -1.78 0.85
N VAL A 76 -9.81 -0.60 1.46
CA VAL A 76 -9.72 -0.43 2.91
C VAL A 76 -10.98 0.24 3.44
N LEU A 77 -11.49 -0.31 4.54
CA LEU A 77 -12.64 0.23 5.26
C LEU A 77 -12.24 1.56 5.93
N VAL A 78 -12.83 2.68 5.50
CA VAL A 78 -12.65 4.00 6.12
C VAL A 78 -13.60 4.13 7.32
N ASP A 79 -14.83 3.67 7.14
CA ASP A 79 -15.85 3.49 8.18
C ASP A 79 -16.90 2.45 7.72
N VAL A 80 -17.93 2.17 8.52
CA VAL A 80 -18.98 1.15 8.23
C VAL A 80 -19.67 1.29 6.86
N ASN A 81 -19.65 2.47 6.24
CA ASN A 81 -20.30 2.73 4.94
C ASN A 81 -19.32 3.18 3.86
N ASN A 82 -18.08 3.56 4.20
CA ASN A 82 -17.12 4.15 3.29
C ASN A 82 -15.89 3.26 3.09
N TYR A 83 -15.51 3.07 1.83
CA TYR A 83 -14.34 2.30 1.41
C TYR A 83 -13.47 3.15 0.50
N SER A 84 -12.15 3.01 0.62
CA SER A 84 -11.20 3.50 -0.38
C SER A 84 -10.70 2.33 -1.21
N TYR A 85 -10.81 2.42 -2.53
CA TYR A 85 -10.44 1.37 -3.47
C TYR A 85 -9.07 1.65 -4.10
N PHE A 86 -8.33 0.60 -4.41
CA PHE A 86 -7.09 0.67 -5.18
C PHE A 86 -6.84 -0.65 -5.94
N TYR A 87 -5.93 -0.60 -6.90
CA TYR A 87 -5.53 -1.74 -7.72
C TYR A 87 -4.08 -2.13 -7.40
N ASN A 88 -3.73 -3.41 -7.54
CA ASN A 88 -2.37 -3.88 -7.27
C ASN A 88 -1.31 -3.16 -8.11
N ASP A 89 -1.61 -2.92 -9.38
CA ASP A 89 -0.73 -2.21 -10.32
C ASP A 89 -0.48 -0.73 -9.94
N SER A 90 -1.27 -0.20 -9.01
CA SER A 90 -1.13 1.14 -8.46
C SER A 90 -0.23 1.17 -7.22
N VAL A 91 0.15 0.00 -6.68
CA VAL A 91 1.06 -0.12 -5.52
C VAL A 91 2.50 0.03 -5.98
N TRP A 92 3.17 1.08 -5.53
CA TRP A 92 4.58 1.31 -5.90
C TRP A 92 5.57 0.82 -4.83
N SER A 93 5.17 0.88 -3.55
CA SER A 93 5.99 0.42 -2.43
C SER A 93 5.15 -0.02 -1.24
N MET A 94 5.70 -0.95 -0.46
CA MET A 94 5.13 -1.42 0.81
C MET A 94 6.23 -1.57 1.85
N GLY A 95 5.92 -1.32 3.11
CA GLY A 95 6.85 -1.56 4.20
C GLY A 95 6.16 -1.99 5.49
N GLN A 96 6.82 -2.81 6.28
CA GLN A 96 6.36 -3.21 7.60
C GLN A 96 7.55 -3.36 8.54
N ASP A 97 7.44 -2.80 9.73
CA ASP A 97 8.35 -3.03 10.84
C ASP A 97 7.78 -4.13 11.75
N VAL A 98 8.63 -4.86 12.50
CA VAL A 98 8.20 -6.03 13.28
C VAL A 98 7.11 -5.65 14.28
N GLY A 99 5.98 -6.36 14.25
CA GLY A 99 4.84 -6.10 15.14
C GLY A 99 4.10 -4.79 14.86
N LYS A 100 4.46 -4.06 13.79
CA LYS A 100 3.70 -2.90 13.30
C LYS A 100 2.86 -3.31 12.11
N ARG A 101 1.82 -2.52 11.82
CA ARG A 101 1.01 -2.66 10.62
C ARG A 101 1.83 -2.38 9.35
N ALA A 102 1.47 -3.03 8.26
CA ALA A 102 2.01 -2.68 6.95
C ALA A 102 1.53 -1.30 6.50
N VAL A 103 2.42 -0.57 5.82
CA VAL A 103 2.13 0.68 5.12
C VAL A 103 2.25 0.42 3.62
N ILE A 104 1.22 0.78 2.87
CA ILE A 104 1.08 0.57 1.42
C ILE A 104 1.03 1.94 0.78
N PHE A 105 1.88 2.17 -0.21
CA PHE A 105 1.92 3.44 -0.94
C PHE A 105 1.35 3.26 -2.36
N ILE A 106 0.37 4.10 -2.70
CA ILE A 106 -0.40 4.08 -3.94
C ILE A 106 -0.11 5.35 -4.74
N LEU A 107 -0.06 5.24 -6.07
CA LEU A 107 0.04 6.37 -7.01
C LEU A 107 -1.32 6.92 -7.44
#